data_AF-A0A7Y0K5R3-F1
#
_entry.id   AF-A0A7Y0K5R3-F1
#
_cell.length_a   1.000
_cell.length_b   1.000
_cell.length_c   1.000
_cell.angle_alpha   90.00
_cell.angle_beta   90.00
_cell.angle_gamma   90.00
#
_symmetry.space_group_name_H-M   'P 1'
#
loop_
_entity.id
_entity.type
_entity.pdbx_description
1 polymer ?
#
loop_
_entity_poly.entity_id
_entity_poly.type
_entity_poly.pdbx_seq_one_letter_code
_entity_poly.pdbx_strand_id
1 'polypeptide(L)'
;MQIQKVRIVSNNICYGPEPLPNDEVEQHLTISASGRVWFTGYKYANGFGKFEISRRHQFNIGKLVVKEILELFSQYLDSDQLTCYATDIGTWEMKITDTKGEVHTFKGSLCGGVTVADIDITFYLRQQIPVSNLFVFEDSFMESDEK
;
A
#
# COMPACT_ATOMS: atom_id res chain seq x y z
N MET A 1 19.59 -3.73 -3.26
CA MET A 1 19.62 -3.89 -1.78
C MET A 1 18.85 -5.15 -1.34
N GLN A 2 19.18 -5.81 -0.22
CA GLN A 2 18.34 -6.91 0.29
C GLN A 2 17.32 -6.38 1.30
N ILE A 3 16.03 -6.60 1.03
CA ILE A 3 14.93 -6.11 1.87
C ILE A 3 14.51 -7.16 2.88
N GLN A 4 14.32 -6.75 4.13
CA GLN A 4 13.77 -7.57 5.20
C GLN A 4 12.25 -7.42 5.32
N LYS A 5 11.72 -6.21 5.12
CA LYS A 5 10.29 -5.91 5.26
C LYS A 5 9.90 -4.66 4.47
N VAL A 6 8.68 -4.65 3.95
CA VAL A 6 8.02 -3.45 3.42
C VAL A 6 6.72 -3.23 4.19
N ARG A 7 6.47 -2.00 4.62
CA ARG A 7 5.19 -1.57 5.20
C ARG A 7 4.65 -0.39 4.41
N ILE A 8 3.39 -0.49 3.99
CA ILE A 8 2.67 0.55 3.27
C ILE A 8 1.44 0.91 4.11
N VAL A 9 1.26 2.20 4.35
CA VAL A 9 0.04 2.77 4.92
C VAL A 9 -0.58 3.64 3.85
N SER A 10 -1.80 3.33 3.45
CA SER A 10 -2.55 4.07 2.45
C SER A 10 -3.79 4.64 3.10
N ASN A 11 -4.06 5.93 2.90
CA ASN A 11 -5.21 6.62 3.46
C ASN A 11 -5.92 7.39 2.34
N ASN A 12 -7.19 7.08 2.07
CA ASN A 12 -7.95 7.67 0.97
C ASN A 12 -8.75 8.93 1.38
N ILE A 13 -8.64 9.40 2.64
CA ILE A 13 -9.27 10.64 3.07
C ILE A 13 -8.66 11.79 2.28
N CYS A 14 -9.52 12.56 1.63
CA CYS A 14 -9.15 13.66 0.77
C CYS A 14 -10.01 14.90 1.05
N TYR A 15 -9.82 15.95 0.25
CA TYR A 15 -10.71 17.11 0.31
C TYR A 15 -12.04 16.77 -0.37
N GLY A 16 -13.12 16.65 0.42
CA GLY A 16 -14.42 16.24 -0.10
C GLY A 16 -15.46 16.05 1.01
N PRO A 17 -16.58 15.38 0.69
CA PRO A 17 -17.57 14.97 1.68
C PRO A 17 -16.94 14.11 2.78
N GLU A 18 -17.43 14.27 4.01
CA GLU A 18 -17.01 13.43 5.13
C GLU A 18 -17.34 11.96 4.82
N PRO A 19 -16.37 11.02 4.93
CA PRO A 19 -16.65 9.60 4.79
C PRO A 19 -17.69 9.11 5.80
N LEU A 20 -18.48 8.11 5.42
CA LEU A 20 -19.41 7.49 6.35
C LEU A 20 -18.66 6.70 7.42
N PRO A 21 -19.23 6.53 8.62
CA PRO A 21 -18.57 5.78 9.71
C PRO A 21 -18.10 4.36 9.35
N ASN A 22 -18.71 3.73 8.34
CA ASN A 22 -18.38 2.37 7.91
C ASN A 22 -17.46 2.33 6.67
N ASP A 23 -17.14 3.47 6.06
CA ASP A 23 -16.27 3.52 4.89
C ASP A 23 -14.84 3.15 5.30
N GLU A 24 -14.22 2.24 4.55
CA GLU A 24 -12.80 1.91 4.75
C GLU A 24 -11.94 3.06 4.21
N VAL A 25 -11.17 3.68 5.10
CA VAL A 25 -10.41 4.89 4.80
C VAL A 25 -8.90 4.72 4.88
N GLU A 26 -8.43 3.70 5.59
CA GLU A 26 -7.00 3.46 5.76
C GLU A 26 -6.67 1.97 5.72
N GLN A 27 -5.54 1.63 5.11
CA GLN A 27 -5.05 0.27 5.01
C GLN A 27 -3.58 0.19 5.40
N HIS A 28 -3.23 -0.79 6.23
CA HIS A 28 -1.86 -1.10 6.59
C HIS A 28 -1.50 -2.46 5.99
N LEU A 29 -0.57 -2.46 5.04
CA LEU A 29 -0.02 -3.66 4.44
C LEU A 29 1.43 -3.83 4.89
N THR A 30 1.78 -5.00 5.43
CA THR A 30 3.17 -5.35 5.76
C THR A 30 3.54 -6.67 5.13
N ILE A 31 4.65 -6.69 4.39
CA ILE A 31 5.20 -7.86 3.70
C ILE A 31 6.60 -8.08 4.25
N SER A 32 6.88 -9.27 4.78
CA SER A 32 8.22 -9.64 5.27
C SER A 32 8.94 -10.58 4.31
N ALA A 33 10.26 -10.61 4.35
CA ALA A 33 11.09 -11.53 3.56
C ALA A 33 10.78 -13.02 3.77
N SER A 34 10.08 -13.37 4.85
CA SER A 34 9.59 -14.74 5.10
C SER A 34 8.35 -15.13 4.26
N GLY A 35 7.78 -14.19 3.51
CA GLY A 35 6.49 -14.34 2.82
C GLY A 35 5.28 -14.07 3.70
N ARG A 36 5.45 -13.80 5.01
CA ARG A 36 4.32 -13.41 5.86
C ARG A 36 3.82 -12.01 5.49
N VAL A 37 2.51 -11.93 5.32
CA VAL A 37 1.76 -10.70 5.06
C VAL A 37 0.83 -10.42 6.23
N TRP A 38 0.82 -9.18 6.68
CA TRP A 38 -0.17 -8.65 7.61
C TRP A 38 -0.92 -7.50 6.94
N PHE A 39 -2.23 -7.62 6.89
CA PHE A 39 -3.12 -6.59 6.38
C PHE A 39 -4.10 -6.19 7.48
N THR A 40 -4.33 -4.89 7.63
CA THR A 40 -5.42 -4.35 8.45
C THR A 40 -6.06 -3.19 7.71
N GLY A 41 -7.37 -3.29 7.46
CA GLY A 41 -8.21 -2.21 6.98
C GLY A 41 -8.88 -1.49 8.15
N TYR A 42 -9.08 -0.19 7.99
CA TYR A 42 -9.61 0.69 9.01
C TYR A 42 -10.76 1.51 8.42
N LYS A 43 -11.90 1.51 9.10
CA LYS A 43 -13.04 2.37 8.75
C LYS A 43 -12.95 3.73 9.42
N TYR A 44 -13.59 4.73 8.82
CA TYR A 44 -13.62 6.11 9.31
C TYR A 44 -14.10 6.20 10.75
N ALA A 45 -15.11 5.42 11.11
CA ALA A 45 -15.74 5.37 12.43
C ALA A 45 -16.17 6.76 12.91
N ASN A 46 -15.40 7.36 13.83
CA ASN A 46 -15.68 8.69 14.38
C ASN A 46 -14.73 9.78 13.85
N GLY A 47 -13.99 9.49 12.77
CA GLY A 47 -13.03 10.40 12.15
C GLY A 47 -11.84 10.78 13.02
N PHE A 48 -11.08 11.78 12.58
CA PHE A 48 -10.04 12.47 13.38
C PHE A 48 -9.03 11.54 14.09
N GLY A 49 -8.57 10.50 13.40
CA GLY A 49 -7.60 9.53 13.94
C GLY A 49 -8.20 8.49 14.89
N LYS A 50 -9.53 8.46 15.05
CA LYS A 50 -10.26 7.43 15.80
C LYS A 50 -10.78 6.33 14.88
N PHE A 51 -9.93 5.87 13.96
CA PHE A 51 -10.29 4.80 13.04
C PHE A 51 -10.46 3.48 13.80
N GLU A 52 -11.39 2.65 13.31
CA GLU A 52 -11.65 1.32 13.87
C GLU A 52 -11.25 0.25 12.85
N ILE A 53 -10.76 -0.89 13.33
CA ILE A 53 -10.41 -2.01 12.46
C ILE A 53 -11.70 -2.56 11.82
N SER A 54 -11.76 -2.56 10.48
CA SER A 54 -12.85 -3.15 9.70
C SER A 54 -12.58 -4.62 9.36
N ARG A 55 -11.34 -4.91 8.94
CA ARG A 55 -10.90 -6.25 8.53
C ARG A 55 -9.41 -6.45 8.79
N ARG A 56 -9.03 -7.69 9.07
CA ARG A 56 -7.64 -8.09 9.30
C ARG A 56 -7.37 -9.43 8.65
N HIS A 57 -6.24 -9.52 7.95
CA HIS A 57 -5.78 -10.76 7.34
C HIS A 57 -4.31 -10.99 7.69
N GLN A 58 -3.98 -12.26 7.96
CA GLN A 58 -2.61 -12.71 8.11
C GLN A 58 -2.45 -14.02 7.36
N PHE A 59 -1.52 -14.05 6.42
CA PHE A 59 -1.27 -15.21 5.58
C PHE A 59 0.17 -15.21 5.08
N ASN A 60 0.53 -16.21 4.29
CA ASN A 60 1.82 -16.32 3.65
C ASN A 60 1.64 -16.45 2.13
N ILE A 61 2.38 -15.69 1.35
CA ILE A 61 2.32 -15.68 -0.13
C ILE A 61 3.36 -16.59 -0.79
N GLY A 62 4.16 -17.30 0.01
CA GLY A 62 5.21 -18.20 -0.48
C GLY A 62 6.53 -17.48 -0.80
N LYS A 63 7.60 -18.27 -0.88
CA LYS A 63 8.97 -17.77 -1.06
C LYS A 63 9.25 -17.18 -2.43
N LEU A 64 8.61 -17.71 -3.48
CA LEU A 64 8.82 -17.25 -4.86
C LEU A 64 8.20 -15.86 -5.05
N VAL A 65 6.92 -15.72 -4.73
CA VAL A 65 6.17 -14.47 -4.84
C VAL A 65 6.80 -13.36 -3.98
N VAL A 66 7.16 -13.64 -2.73
CA VAL A 66 7.77 -12.62 -1.87
C VAL A 66 9.13 -12.16 -2.39
N LYS A 67 9.91 -13.06 -3.01
CA LYS A 67 11.20 -12.70 -3.60
C LYS A 67 11.00 -11.69 -4.73
N GLU A 68 10.07 -11.96 -5.64
CA GLU A 68 9.73 -11.06 -6.75
C GLU A 68 9.23 -9.69 -6.25
N ILE A 69 8.32 -9.67 -5.27
CA ILE A 69 7.84 -8.43 -4.66
C ILE A 69 9.00 -7.61 -4.05
N LEU A 70 9.88 -8.25 -3.28
CA LEU A 70 10.98 -7.55 -2.63
C LEU A 70 12.07 -7.10 -3.63
N GLU A 71 12.24 -7.79 -4.75
CA GLU A 71 13.11 -7.34 -5.84
C GLU A 71 12.57 -6.07 -6.49
N LEU A 72 11.25 -5.94 -6.69
CA LEU A 72 10.64 -4.70 -7.18
C LEU A 72 10.89 -3.53 -6.22
N PHE A 73 10.66 -3.73 -4.92
CA PHE A 73 10.92 -2.67 -3.93
C PHE A 73 12.40 -2.32 -3.80
N SER A 74 13.31 -3.28 -4.00
CA SER A 74 14.74 -2.98 -4.03
C SER A 74 15.07 -2.08 -5.21
N GLN A 75 14.55 -2.39 -6.40
CA GLN A 75 14.79 -1.59 -7.60
C GLN A 75 14.16 -0.20 -7.48
N TYR A 76 12.97 -0.09 -6.87
CA TYR A 76 12.35 1.20 -6.58
C TYR A 76 13.23 2.08 -5.70
N LEU A 77 13.84 1.50 -4.66
CA LEU A 77 14.73 2.21 -3.76
C LEU A 77 16.01 2.72 -4.44
N ASP A 78 16.47 1.99 -5.44
CA ASP A 78 17.63 2.36 -6.27
C ASP A 78 17.25 3.33 -7.41
N SER A 79 15.97 3.76 -7.52
CA SER A 79 15.47 4.63 -8.60
C SER A 79 15.24 6.08 -8.17
N ASP A 80 15.45 7.04 -9.08
CA ASP A 80 15.21 8.48 -8.87
C ASP A 80 13.72 8.87 -9.01
N GLN A 81 12.80 8.00 -8.62
CA GLN A 81 11.35 8.21 -8.80
C GLN A 81 10.86 9.43 -7.99
N LEU A 82 10.31 10.42 -8.70
CA LEU A 82 9.62 11.56 -8.10
C LEU A 82 8.22 11.13 -7.67
N THR A 83 7.90 11.29 -6.38
CA THR A 83 6.53 11.06 -5.91
C THR A 83 5.63 12.24 -6.29
N CYS A 84 4.42 11.94 -6.76
CA CYS A 84 3.41 12.96 -7.01
C CYS A 84 2.93 13.55 -5.68
N TYR A 85 2.79 14.88 -5.64
CA TYR A 85 2.21 15.62 -4.52
C TYR A 85 1.00 16.39 -5.02
N ALA A 86 -0.18 15.85 -4.74
CA ALA A 86 -1.48 16.45 -4.93
C ALA A 86 -2.14 16.69 -3.57
N THR A 87 -2.83 17.84 -3.42
CA THR A 87 -3.38 18.31 -2.14
C THR A 87 -4.82 17.87 -1.88
N ASP A 88 -5.50 17.40 -2.91
CA ASP A 88 -6.93 17.10 -2.96
C ASP A 88 -7.23 15.58 -3.04
N ILE A 89 -6.21 14.74 -2.86
CA ILE A 89 -6.31 13.28 -2.86
C ILE A 89 -5.69 12.70 -1.59
N GLY A 90 -6.04 11.44 -1.28
CA GLY A 90 -5.44 10.67 -0.22
C GLY A 90 -3.92 10.54 -0.34
N THR A 91 -3.29 9.95 0.67
CA THR A 91 -1.84 9.81 0.75
C THR A 91 -1.42 8.39 1.09
N TRP A 92 -0.16 8.08 0.81
CA TRP A 92 0.47 6.86 1.28
C TRP A 92 1.84 7.16 1.90
N GLU A 93 2.22 6.31 2.87
CA GLU A 93 3.57 6.23 3.43
C GLU A 93 4.08 4.80 3.26
N MET A 94 5.23 4.65 2.62
CA MET A 94 5.93 3.38 2.48
C MET A 94 7.23 3.42 3.30
N LYS A 95 7.47 2.34 4.06
CA LYS A 95 8.71 2.09 4.79
C LYS A 95 9.32 0.79 4.33
N ILE A 96 10.52 0.86 3.77
CA ILE A 96 11.34 -0.28 3.37
C ILE A 96 12.42 -0.47 4.43
N THR A 97 12.48 -1.64 5.05
CA THR A 97 13.52 -2.01 6.01
C THR A 97 14.46 -3.03 5.38
N ASP A 98 15.75 -2.72 5.34
CA ASP A 98 16.77 -3.61 4.81
C ASP A 98 17.19 -4.70 5.83
N THR A 99 18.07 -5.61 5.43
CA THR A 99 18.58 -6.66 6.34
C THR A 99 19.56 -6.16 7.39
N LYS A 100 20.05 -4.93 7.30
CA LYS A 100 20.88 -4.26 8.31
C LYS A 100 20.03 -3.50 9.34
N GLY A 101 18.72 -3.35 9.09
CA GLY A 101 17.79 -2.61 9.93
C GLY A 101 17.63 -1.13 9.55
N GLU A 102 18.24 -0.69 8.45
CA GLU A 102 18.05 0.67 7.90
C GLU A 102 16.62 0.82 7.36
N VAL A 103 16.01 1.98 7.61
CA VAL A 103 14.62 2.25 7.20
C VAL A 103 14.59 3.43 6.24
N HIS A 104 14.12 3.16 5.01
CA HIS A 104 13.91 4.15 3.98
C HIS A 104 12.42 4.47 3.88
N THR A 105 12.07 5.76 3.97
CA THR A 105 10.68 6.22 4.01
C THR A 105 10.36 7.02 2.75
N PHE A 106 9.25 6.66 2.10
CA PHE A 106 8.71 7.31 0.92
C PHE A 106 7.28 7.75 1.20
N LYS A 107 6.87 8.87 0.60
CA LYS A 107 5.52 9.41 0.73
C LYS A 107 5.05 9.95 -0.61
N GLY A 108 3.76 9.84 -0.86
CA GLY A 108 3.15 10.42 -2.04
C GLY A 108 1.65 10.46 -1.93
N SER A 109 1.04 11.02 -2.96
CA SER A 109 -0.40 11.04 -3.14
C SER A 109 -0.90 9.70 -3.67
N LEU A 110 -2.12 9.32 -3.28
CA LEU A 110 -2.80 8.06 -3.63
C LEU A 110 -3.35 8.06 -5.07
N CYS A 111 -2.52 8.45 -6.03
CA CYS A 111 -2.85 8.61 -7.45
C CYS A 111 -2.13 7.59 -8.37
N GLY A 112 -1.56 6.53 -7.80
CA GLY A 112 -0.77 5.55 -8.55
C GLY A 112 0.58 6.08 -9.02
N GLY A 113 1.10 5.51 -10.11
CA GLY A 113 2.36 5.93 -10.73
C GLY A 113 3.63 5.42 -10.03
N VAL A 114 3.49 4.50 -9.07
CA VAL A 114 4.63 3.84 -8.42
C VAL A 114 5.05 2.65 -9.28
N THR A 115 6.02 2.90 -10.17
CA THR A 115 6.48 1.93 -11.16
C THR A 115 7.97 1.64 -11.04
N VAL A 116 8.38 0.46 -11.49
CA VAL A 116 9.79 0.09 -11.69
C VAL A 116 9.89 -0.53 -13.07
N ALA A 117 10.74 0.03 -13.92
CA ALA A 117 10.75 -0.27 -15.35
C ALA A 117 9.32 -0.16 -15.92
N ASP A 118 8.78 -1.23 -16.49
CA ASP A 118 7.43 -1.29 -17.06
C ASP A 118 6.39 -1.94 -16.11
N ILE A 119 6.73 -2.13 -14.83
CA ILE A 119 5.86 -2.80 -13.85
C ILE A 119 5.22 -1.77 -12.92
N ASP A 120 3.90 -1.74 -12.90
CA ASP A 120 3.11 -1.06 -11.87
C ASP A 120 3.06 -1.92 -10.60
N ILE A 121 3.63 -1.41 -9.49
CA ILE A 121 3.72 -2.15 -8.24
C ILE A 121 2.34 -2.35 -7.61
N THR A 122 1.41 -1.40 -7.73
CA THR A 122 0.04 -1.54 -7.22
C THR A 122 -0.65 -2.70 -7.91
N PHE A 123 -0.62 -2.74 -9.23
CA PHE A 123 -1.25 -3.79 -10.02
C PHE A 123 -0.64 -5.16 -9.70
N TYR A 124 0.69 -5.25 -9.66
CA TYR A 124 1.39 -6.49 -9.34
C TYR A 124 1.03 -7.01 -7.94
N LEU A 125 0.98 -6.14 -6.92
CA LEU A 125 0.59 -6.54 -5.57
C LEU A 125 -0.87 -7.02 -5.51
N ARG A 126 -1.80 -6.35 -6.22
CA ARG A 126 -3.21 -6.77 -6.30
C ARG A 126 -3.37 -8.17 -6.92
N GLN A 127 -2.48 -8.58 -7.82
CA GLN A 127 -2.48 -9.94 -8.39
C GLN A 127 -1.96 -11.01 -7.42
N GLN A 128 -0.96 -10.66 -6.61
CA GLN A 128 -0.24 -11.62 -5.77
C GLN A 128 -0.79 -11.74 -4.34
N ILE A 129 -1.46 -10.70 -3.85
CA ILE A 129 -1.95 -10.61 -2.47
C ILE A 129 -3.47 -10.80 -2.50
N PRO A 130 -4.02 -11.89 -1.91
CA PRO A 130 -5.45 -12.21 -1.93
C PRO A 130 -6.25 -11.36 -0.93
N VAL A 131 -6.16 -10.03 -1.07
CA VAL A 131 -6.93 -9.05 -0.31
C VAL A 131 -7.71 -8.21 -1.32
N SER A 132 -9.04 -8.27 -1.24
CA SER A 132 -9.91 -7.45 -2.08
C SER A 132 -9.75 -5.95 -1.80
N ASN A 133 -9.95 -5.12 -2.82
CA ASN A 133 -9.93 -3.65 -2.73
C ASN A 133 -8.65 -3.11 -2.06
N LEU A 134 -7.49 -3.66 -2.41
CA LEU A 134 -6.21 -3.23 -1.87
C LEU A 134 -5.80 -1.87 -2.47
N PHE A 135 -5.56 -0.86 -1.64
CA PHE A 135 -5.19 0.49 -2.07
C PHE A 135 -3.73 0.52 -2.56
N VAL A 136 -2.77 0.26 -1.66
CA VAL A 136 -1.33 0.38 -1.93
C VAL A 136 -0.93 1.83 -2.28
N PHE A 137 -0.86 2.19 -3.57
CA PHE A 137 -0.46 3.53 -4.03
C PHE A 137 -1.56 4.25 -4.82
N GLU A 138 -2.69 3.58 -5.06
CA GLU A 138 -3.85 4.09 -5.79
C GLU A 138 -5.12 3.68 -5.04
N ASP A 139 -6.15 4.51 -5.02
CA ASP A 139 -7.41 4.09 -4.40
C ASP A 139 -7.98 2.86 -5.14
N SER A 140 -8.90 2.14 -4.50
CA SER A 140 -9.55 0.97 -5.08
C SER A 140 -10.61 1.28 -6.15
N PHE A 141 -10.67 2.52 -6.65
CA PHE A 141 -11.57 2.92 -7.73
C PHE A 141 -11.10 2.34 -9.07
N MET A 142 -11.36 1.06 -9.26
CA MET A 142 -11.81 0.59 -10.57
C MET A 142 -13.32 0.78 -10.55
N GLU A 143 -13.81 1.93 -11.02
CA GLU A 143 -15.16 1.97 -11.57
C GLU A 143 -15.18 0.95 -12.71
N SER A 144 -15.75 -0.24 -12.45
CA SER A 144 -16.38 -0.96 -13.54
C SER A 144 -17.70 -0.25 -13.80
N ASP A 145 -17.62 0.87 -14.51
CA ASP A 145 -18.72 1.33 -15.34
C ASP A 145 -18.90 0.27 -16.42
N GLU A 146 -19.68 -0.78 -16.12
CA GLU A 146 -20.42 -1.57 -17.09
C GLU A 146 -21.33 -2.57 -16.37
N LYS A 147 -22.61 -2.21 -16.26
CA LYS A 147 -23.74 -3.10 -16.60
C LYS A 147 -25.04 -2.34 -16.80
#